data_AF-A0A3D3IT32-F1
#
_entry.id   AF-A0A3D3IT32-F1
#
_cell.length_a   1.000
_cell.length_b   1.000
_cell.length_c   1.000
_cell.angle_alpha   90.00
_cell.angle_beta   90.00
_cell.angle_gamma   90.00
#
_symmetry.space_group_name_H-M   'P 1'
#
loop_
_entity.id
_entity.type
_entity.pdbx_description
1 polymer ?
#
loop_
_entity_poly.entity_id
_entity_poly.type
_entity_poly.pdbx_seq_one_letter_code
_entity_poly.pdbx_strand_id
1 'polypeptide(L)'
;MSPDDIRKEIELKVVELLKAHLSDGTMTEERSKAISKIVLDLLQPGMNLTNLYKAIMQLDDSCPELSPIVLPYAKQYEDSITKQATSAVQNYIRVGQYDAAIDLAKKVASQ
;
A
#
# COMPACT_ATOMS: atom_id res chain seq x y z
N MET A 1 2.18 12.96 -6.25
CA MET A 1 1.65 12.00 -7.23
C MET A 1 0.20 11.76 -6.91
N SER A 2 -0.67 11.75 -7.91
CA SER A 2 -2.06 11.36 -7.73
C SER A 2 -2.12 9.83 -7.62
N PRO A 3 -3.13 9.25 -6.94
CA PRO A 3 -3.32 7.81 -6.87
C PRO A 3 -3.37 7.15 -8.26
N ASP A 4 -3.99 7.83 -9.23
CA ASP A 4 -4.04 7.37 -10.62
C ASP A 4 -2.69 7.37 -11.35
N ASP A 5 -1.77 8.27 -10.99
CA ASP A 5 -0.41 8.27 -11.56
C ASP A 5 0.35 7.04 -11.09
N ILE A 6 0.24 6.72 -9.80
CA ILE A 6 0.87 5.55 -9.18
C ILE A 6 0.27 4.26 -9.76
N ARG A 7 -1.06 4.20 -9.91
CA ARG A 7 -1.74 3.08 -10.57
C ARG A 7 -1.18 2.82 -11.97
N LYS A 8 -1.11 3.84 -12.81
CA LYS A 8 -0.58 3.72 -14.18
C LYS A 8 0.88 3.28 -14.19
N GLU A 9 1.69 3.81 -13.28
CA GLU A 9 3.10 3.42 -13.15
C GLU A 9 3.23 1.93 -12.79
N ILE A 10 2.39 1.44 -11.87
CA ILE A 10 2.37 0.04 -11.46
C ILE A 10 1.89 -0.85 -12.60
N GLU A 11 0.77 -0.50 -13.25
CA GLU A 11 0.26 -1.22 -14.42
C GLU A 11 1.35 -1.37 -15.49
N LEU A 12 2.11 -0.29 -15.76
CA LEU A 12 3.21 -0.31 -16.71
C LEU A 12 4.32 -1.27 -16.28
N LYS A 13 4.81 -1.15 -15.04
CA LYS A 13 5.87 -2.03 -14.53
C LYS A 13 5.45 -3.49 -14.51
N VAL A 14 4.20 -3.77 -14.13
CA VAL A 14 3.63 -5.13 -14.13
C VAL A 14 3.67 -5.69 -15.55
N VAL A 15 3.21 -4.94 -16.55
CA VAL A 15 3.25 -5.37 -17.95
C VAL A 15 4.69 -5.60 -18.44
N GLU A 16 5.63 -4.73 -18.07
CA GLU A 16 7.05 -4.90 -18.42
C GLU A 16 7.65 -6.17 -17.82
N LEU A 17 7.35 -6.45 -16.56
CA LEU A 17 7.83 -7.66 -15.88
C LEU A 17 7.19 -8.92 -16.46
N LEU A 18 5.89 -8.90 -16.76
CA LEU A 18 5.22 -10.01 -17.44
C LEU A 18 5.84 -10.25 -18.83
N LYS A 19 6.18 -9.20 -19.58
CA LYS A 19 6.89 -9.33 -20.87
C LYS A 19 8.28 -9.92 -20.69
N ALA A 20 9.02 -9.52 -19.67
CA ALA A 20 10.33 -10.08 -19.35
C ALA A 20 10.22 -11.59 -19.05
N HIS A 21 9.27 -11.98 -18.20
CA HIS A 21 9.02 -13.38 -17.85
C HIS A 21 8.55 -14.24 -19.03
N LEU A 22 7.74 -13.69 -19.94
CA LEU A 22 7.38 -14.34 -21.20
C LEU A 22 8.59 -14.51 -22.12
N SER A 23 9.47 -13.50 -22.17
CA SER A 23 10.66 -13.52 -23.04
C SER A 23 11.72 -14.50 -22.56
N ASP A 24 11.88 -14.64 -21.23
CA ASP A 24 12.78 -15.61 -20.61
C ASP A 24 12.18 -17.03 -20.53
N GLY A 25 10.93 -17.21 -20.98
CA GLY A 25 10.23 -18.50 -20.94
C GLY A 25 9.92 -19.02 -19.53
N THR A 26 10.08 -18.16 -18.50
CA THR A 26 9.80 -18.50 -17.09
C THR A 26 8.31 -18.45 -16.77
N MET A 27 7.48 -17.93 -17.69
CA MET A 27 6.03 -17.83 -17.54
C MET A 27 5.32 -18.11 -18.87
N THR A 28 4.15 -18.73 -18.80
CA THR A 28 3.28 -18.98 -19.95
C THR A 28 2.37 -17.79 -20.25
N GLU A 29 1.92 -17.64 -21.51
CA GLU A 29 0.96 -16.59 -21.88
C GLU A 29 -0.35 -16.67 -21.09
N GLU A 30 -0.80 -17.87 -20.76
CA GLU A 30 -2.02 -18.07 -19.95
C GLU A 30 -1.85 -17.50 -18.55
N ARG A 31 -0.70 -17.74 -17.92
CA ARG A 31 -0.38 -17.19 -16.60
C ARG A 31 -0.24 -15.67 -16.66
N SER A 32 0.40 -15.12 -17.70
CA SER A 32 0.53 -13.67 -17.86
C SER A 32 -0.82 -12.96 -18.02
N LYS A 33 -1.75 -13.56 -18.77
CA LYS A 33 -3.12 -13.05 -18.94
C LYS A 33 -3.91 -13.13 -17.64
N ALA A 34 -3.75 -14.22 -16.88
CA ALA A 34 -4.39 -14.36 -15.58
C ALA A 34 -3.90 -13.28 -14.60
N ILE A 35 -2.59 -13.05 -14.51
CA ILE A 35 -2.00 -12.01 -13.64
C ILE A 35 -2.49 -10.63 -14.08
N SER A 36 -2.46 -10.33 -15.38
CA SER A 36 -2.95 -9.05 -15.92
C SER A 36 -4.41 -8.79 -15.54
N LYS A 37 -5.26 -9.83 -15.59
CA LYS A 37 -6.67 -9.72 -15.22
C LYS A 37 -6.83 -9.45 -13.72
N ILE A 38 -6.07 -10.14 -12.87
CA ILE A 38 -6.09 -9.94 -11.41
C ILE A 38 -5.66 -8.52 -11.06
N VAL A 39 -4.61 -8.01 -11.71
CA VAL A 39 -4.09 -6.65 -11.54
C VAL A 39 -5.13 -5.61 -11.89
N LEU A 40 -5.81 -5.76 -13.03
CA LEU A 40 -6.88 -4.84 -13.47
C LEU A 40 -8.12 -4.91 -12.57
N ASP A 41 -8.42 -6.07 -11.99
CA ASP A 41 -9.55 -6.25 -11.08
C ASP A 41 -9.29 -5.57 -9.72
N LEU A 42 -8.07 -5.71 -9.21
CA LEU A 42 -7.63 -5.15 -7.92
C LEU A 42 -7.33 -3.64 -8.00
N LEU A 43 -6.73 -3.15 -9.08
CA LEU A 43 -6.33 -1.75 -9.25
C LEU A 43 -7.42 -0.96 -9.99
N GLN A 44 -8.46 -0.56 -9.26
CA GLN A 44 -9.55 0.23 -9.84
C GLN A 44 -9.25 1.74 -9.86
N PRO A 45 -9.72 2.47 -10.89
CA PRO A 45 -9.61 3.92 -10.95
C PRO A 45 -10.43 4.58 -9.83
N GLY A 46 -9.94 5.69 -9.28
CA GLY A 46 -10.60 6.41 -8.18
C GLY A 46 -10.32 5.85 -6.78
N MET A 47 -9.47 4.83 -6.65
CA MET A 47 -8.99 4.37 -5.35
C MET A 47 -8.13 5.42 -4.64
N ASN A 48 -8.34 5.56 -3.33
CA ASN A 48 -7.45 6.37 -2.50
C ASN A 48 -6.08 5.68 -2.34
N LEU A 49 -5.03 6.47 -2.10
CA LEU A 49 -3.64 6.02 -1.98
C LEU A 49 -3.48 4.82 -1.04
N THR A 50 -4.14 4.85 0.13
CA THR A 50 -4.14 3.74 1.10
C THR A 50 -4.75 2.45 0.54
N ASN A 51 -5.86 2.55 -0.21
CA ASN A 51 -6.52 1.38 -0.80
C ASN A 51 -5.70 0.84 -1.97
N LEU A 52 -5.06 1.72 -2.74
CA LEU A 52 -4.12 1.34 -3.79
C LEU A 52 -2.98 0.52 -3.21
N TYR A 53 -2.31 0.99 -2.14
CA TYR A 53 -1.25 0.22 -1.48
C TYR A 53 -1.71 -1.10 -0.88
N LYS A 54 -2.92 -1.17 -0.32
CA LYS A 54 -3.49 -2.45 0.13
C LYS A 54 -3.73 -3.42 -1.03
N ALA A 55 -4.29 -2.94 -2.14
CA ALA A 55 -4.49 -3.77 -3.33
C ALA A 55 -3.15 -4.26 -3.92
N ILE A 56 -2.12 -3.43 -3.89
CA ILE A 56 -0.76 -3.79 -4.31
C ILE A 56 -0.17 -4.88 -3.41
N MET A 57 -0.37 -4.83 -2.09
CA MET A 57 0.07 -5.92 -1.21
C MET A 57 -0.71 -7.21 -1.46
N GLN A 58 -2.02 -7.12 -1.72
CA GLN A 58 -2.84 -8.30 -2.07
C GLN A 58 -2.46 -8.92 -3.42
N LEU A 59 -1.88 -8.13 -4.33
CA LEU A 59 -1.33 -8.64 -5.58
C LEU A 59 -0.13 -9.56 -5.34
N ASP A 60 0.70 -9.29 -4.33
CA ASP A 60 1.81 -10.17 -3.96
C ASP A 60 1.33 -11.53 -3.46
N ASP A 61 0.30 -11.54 -2.62
CA ASP A 61 -0.32 -12.78 -2.10
C ASP A 61 -0.91 -13.65 -3.23
N SER A 62 -1.49 -13.02 -4.25
CA SER A 62 -2.14 -13.71 -5.36
C SER A 62 -1.17 -14.07 -6.49
N CYS A 63 -0.13 -13.26 -6.66
CA CYS A 63 0.83 -13.29 -7.76
C CYS A 63 2.23 -12.97 -7.21
N PRO A 64 2.91 -13.94 -6.56
CA PRO A 64 4.27 -13.77 -6.03
C PRO A 64 5.29 -13.43 -7.13
N GLU A 65 4.95 -13.66 -8.41
CA GLU A 65 5.75 -13.22 -9.55
C GLU A 65 5.90 -11.68 -9.58
N LEU A 66 4.97 -10.93 -8.97
CA LEU A 66 4.98 -9.47 -8.93
C LEU A 66 5.73 -8.88 -7.72
N SER A 67 6.20 -9.70 -6.77
CA SER A 67 6.96 -9.28 -5.59
C SER A 67 8.02 -8.19 -5.84
N PRO A 68 8.90 -8.28 -6.86
CA PRO A 68 9.93 -7.26 -7.09
C PRO A 68 9.36 -5.87 -7.41
N ILE A 69 8.13 -5.79 -7.91
CA ILE A 69 7.44 -4.51 -8.16
C ILE A 69 6.72 -4.06 -6.90
N VAL A 70 6.06 -4.97 -6.18
CA VAL A 70 5.25 -4.65 -4.99
C VAL A 70 6.11 -4.14 -3.83
N LEU A 71 7.26 -4.78 -3.58
CA LEU A 71 8.16 -4.47 -2.46
C LEU A 71 8.57 -2.99 -2.32
N PRO A 72 9.02 -2.28 -3.38
CA PRO A 72 9.36 -0.86 -3.26
C PRO A 72 8.15 0.02 -2.90
N TYR A 73 6.95 -0.31 -3.39
CA TYR A 73 5.71 0.41 -3.04
C TYR A 73 5.26 0.10 -1.61
N ALA A 74 5.41 -1.14 -1.14
CA ALA A 74 5.15 -1.51 0.24
C ALA A 74 6.05 -0.74 1.21
N LYS A 75 7.35 -0.63 0.92
CA LYS A 75 8.29 0.20 1.70
C LYS A 75 7.92 1.68 1.69
N GLN A 76 7.54 2.24 0.55
CA GLN A 76 7.09 3.64 0.47
C GLN A 76 5.83 3.88 1.31
N TYR A 77 4.88 2.94 1.30
CA TYR A 77 3.68 3.04 2.12
C TYR A 77 4.00 2.96 3.61
N GLU A 78 4.87 2.04 4.01
CA GLU A 78 5.32 1.90 5.40
C GLU A 78 6.03 3.17 5.89
N ASP A 79 6.94 3.74 5.09
CA ASP A 79 7.60 5.00 5.39
C ASP A 79 6.61 6.18 5.50
N SER A 80 5.62 6.22 4.60
CA SER A 80 4.57 7.25 4.59
C SER A 80 3.69 7.19 5.83
N ILE A 81 3.20 5.99 6.18
CA ILE A 81 2.36 5.75 7.36
C ILE A 81 3.15 6.03 8.64
N THR A 82 4.38 5.53 8.73
CA THR A 82 5.23 5.70 9.92
C THR A 82 5.54 7.18 10.15
N LYS A 83 5.82 7.95 9.09
CA LYS A 83 6.01 9.40 9.18
C LYS A 83 4.72 10.14 9.59
N GLN A 84 3.56 9.76 9.05
CA GLN A 84 2.28 10.38 9.43
C GLN A 84 1.88 10.07 10.88
N ALA A 85 2.08 8.84 11.36
CA ALA A 85 1.83 8.47 12.75
C ALA A 85 2.72 9.28 13.71
N THR A 86 4.00 9.48 13.34
CA THR A 86 4.93 10.30 14.11
C THR A 86 4.51 11.77 14.14
N SER A 87 4.02 12.33 13.03
CA SER A 87 3.46 13.69 13.00
C SER A 87 2.15 13.84 13.77
N ALA A 88 1.28 12.82 13.78
CA ALA A 88 0.04 12.82 14.55
C ALA A 88 0.31 12.84 16.07
N VAL A 89 1.27 12.04 16.54
CA VAL A 89 1.70 12.05 17.95
C VAL A 89 2.34 13.40 18.34
N GLN A 90 3.16 13.98 17.45
CA GLN A 90 3.72 15.31 17.69
C GLN A 90 2.67 16.43 17.69
N ASN A 91 1.56 16.29 16.94
CA ASN A 91 0.47 17.26 16.97
C ASN A 91 -0.35 17.15 18.27
N TYR A 92 -0.57 15.94 18.81
CA TYR A 92 -1.23 15.78 20.11
C TYR A 92 -0.40 16.31 21.28
N ILE A 93 0.93 16.22 21.21
CA ILE A 93 1.82 16.82 22.23
C ILE A 93 1.84 18.35 22.12
N ARG A 94 1.68 18.93 20.92
CA ARG A 94 1.70 20.38 20.69
C ARG A 94 0.39 21.09 21.03
N VAL A 95 -0.75 20.39 21.04
CA VAL A 95 -2.08 20.96 21.37
C VAL A 95 -2.31 21.16 22.88
N GLY A 96 -1.38 20.75 23.74
CA GLY A 96 -1.34 21.23 25.14
C GLY A 96 -2.56 20.87 25.99
N GLN A 97 -3.33 19.82 25.64
CA GLN A 97 -4.45 19.35 26.45
C GLN A 97 -3.96 18.39 27.55
N TYR A 98 -3.33 18.96 28.58
CA TYR A 98 -3.02 18.24 29.82
C TYR A 98 -4.28 17.83 30.62
N ASP A 99 -5.43 18.47 30.36
CA ASP A 99 -6.68 18.22 31.09
C ASP A 99 -7.32 16.87 30.76
N ALA A 100 -7.21 16.37 29.52
CA ALA A 100 -7.78 15.07 29.14
C ALA A 100 -7.04 13.88 29.78
N ALA A 101 -5.76 14.05 30.12
CA ALA A 101 -4.97 13.03 30.80
C ALA A 101 -5.35 12.90 32.29
N ILE A 102 -5.77 13.99 32.94
CA ILE A 102 -6.15 13.99 34.37
C ILE A 102 -7.53 13.34 34.57
N ASP A 103 -8.46 13.54 33.63
CA ASP A 103 -9.81 12.95 33.73
C ASP A 103 -9.78 11.43 33.60
N LEU A 104 -8.91 10.91 32.72
CA LEU A 104 -8.65 9.48 32.57
C LEU A 104 -7.97 8.87 33.80
N ALA A 105 -7.02 9.58 34.43
CA ALA A 105 -6.35 9.12 35.64
C ALA A 105 -7.31 9.00 36.84
N LYS A 106 -8.27 9.92 36.99
CA LYS A 106 -9.29 9.84 38.05
C LYS A 106 -10.26 8.68 37.86
N LYS A 107 -10.59 8.35 36.61
CA LYS A 107 -11.49 7.24 36.29
C LYS A 107 -10.90 5.87 36.61
N VAL A 108 -9.58 5.73 36.46
CA VAL A 108 -8.84 4.49 36.76
C VAL A 108 -8.59 4.32 38.27
N ALA A 109 -8.41 5.42 39.02
CA ALA A 109 -8.18 5.36 40.47
C ALA A 109 -9.46 5.10 41.31
N SER A 110 -10.64 5.07 40.67
CA SER A 110 -11.94 4.88 41.34
C SER A 110 -12.60 3.52 41.02
N GLN A 111 -11.87 2.60 40.41
CA GLN A 111 -12.25 1.18 40.29
C GLN A 111 -11.57 0.33 41.37
#